data_AF-A0A497CG09-F1
#
_entry.id   AF-A0A497CG09-F1
#
_cell.length_a   1.000
_cell.length_b   1.000
_cell.length_c   1.000
_cell.angle_alpha   90.00
_cell.angle_beta   90.00
_cell.angle_gamma   90.00
#
_symmetry.space_group_name_H-M   'P 1'
#
loop_
_entity.id
_entity.type
_entity.pdbx_description
1 polymer ?
#
loop_
_entity_poly.entity_id
_entity_poly.type
_entity_poly.pdbx_seq_one_letter_code
_entity_poly.pdbx_strand_id
1 'polypeptide(L)'
;MENKKHKLIKNGGKGTNVGNALRWLALTGKKVAPELLELAGEITGVQGLAKLGNAIRSDKNLQNTDKELLLLEMENDMIEMVEMTKRLKIDNEHTITRLIRPVTFGCMFILFLSMVFFDGNIGSFKINPLYIPVIQSLFGTMTIFYFGSRGIEKVMKTIKKSD
;
A
#
# COMPACT_ATOMS: atom_id res chain seq x y z
N MET A 1 12.02 16.33 -33.06
CA MET A 1 10.98 16.50 -32.04
C MET A 1 9.81 15.60 -32.41
N GLU A 2 9.69 14.43 -31.79
CA GLU A 2 8.39 13.75 -31.71
C GLU A 2 8.38 12.89 -30.45
N ASN A 3 7.30 13.02 -29.70
CA ASN A 3 7.22 12.82 -28.27
C ASN A 3 7.05 11.33 -27.94
N LYS A 4 8.14 10.56 -27.92
CA LYS A 4 8.17 9.21 -27.31
C LYS A 4 8.09 9.33 -25.79
N LYS A 5 6.98 9.86 -25.26
CA LYS A 5 6.53 9.48 -23.92
C LYS A 5 6.11 8.02 -24.00
N HIS A 6 7.11 7.14 -23.90
CA HIS A 6 6.91 5.74 -23.58
C HIS A 6 5.87 5.71 -22.44
N LYS A 7 4.80 4.93 -22.58
CA LYS A 7 3.70 4.87 -21.60
C LYS A 7 4.26 4.34 -20.27
N LEU A 8 4.83 5.25 -19.47
CA LEU A 8 5.54 4.94 -18.24
C LEU A 8 4.55 4.36 -17.24
N ILE A 9 5.05 3.42 -16.45
CA ILE A 9 4.34 2.88 -15.30
C ILE A 9 4.07 4.05 -14.36
N LYS A 10 2.80 4.35 -14.03
CA LYS A 10 2.50 5.33 -12.98
C LYS A 10 3.23 4.83 -11.73
N ASN A 11 4.18 5.62 -11.21
CA ASN A 11 5.04 5.33 -10.05
C ASN A 11 6.28 4.43 -10.26
N GLY A 12 6.64 4.04 -11.49
CA GLY A 12 7.92 3.33 -11.76
C GLY A 12 8.08 1.93 -11.11
N GLY A 13 6.99 1.34 -10.60
CA GLY A 13 6.99 -0.01 -10.02
C GLY A 13 6.89 -1.14 -11.05
N LYS A 14 6.70 -2.40 -10.61
CA LYS A 14 6.59 -3.57 -11.50
C LYS A 14 5.32 -3.57 -12.39
N GLY A 15 4.25 -2.87 -11.98
CA GLY A 15 2.95 -2.89 -12.68
C GLY A 15 2.19 -4.20 -12.48
N THR A 16 0.91 -4.22 -12.89
CA THR A 16 0.10 -5.45 -12.96
C THR A 16 0.46 -6.24 -14.21
N ASN A 17 0.28 -7.56 -14.18
CA ASN A 17 0.63 -8.37 -15.33
C ASN A 17 -0.26 -8.02 -16.54
N VAL A 18 -1.55 -7.74 -16.33
CA VAL A 18 -2.45 -7.25 -17.38
C VAL A 18 -2.00 -5.91 -17.93
N GLY A 19 -1.56 -5.00 -17.06
CA GLY A 19 -1.07 -3.69 -17.47
C GLY A 19 0.19 -3.81 -18.34
N ASN A 20 1.06 -4.77 -18.03
CA ASN A 20 2.26 -5.08 -18.80
C ASN A 20 1.91 -5.76 -20.14
N ALA A 21 0.94 -6.68 -20.16
CA ALA A 21 0.42 -7.28 -21.37
C ALA A 21 -0.24 -6.25 -22.31
N LEU A 22 -1.05 -5.33 -21.78
CA LEU A 22 -1.64 -4.22 -22.54
C LEU A 22 -0.60 -3.28 -23.13
N ARG A 23 0.47 -2.98 -22.37
CA ARG A 23 1.59 -2.19 -22.88
C ARG A 23 2.36 -2.92 -23.97
N TRP A 24 2.59 -4.22 -23.81
CA TRP A 24 3.23 -5.04 -24.82
C TRP A 24 2.42 -5.06 -26.12
N LEU A 25 1.10 -5.31 -26.05
CA LEU A 25 0.20 -5.27 -27.21
C LEU A 25 0.20 -3.89 -27.90
N ALA A 26 0.27 -2.81 -27.13
CA ALA A 26 0.37 -1.45 -27.66
C ALA A 26 1.73 -1.16 -28.32
N LEU A 27 2.81 -1.82 -27.90
CA LEU A 27 4.15 -1.73 -28.51
C LEU A 27 4.25 -2.56 -29.80
N THR A 28 3.52 -3.67 -29.91
CA THR A 28 3.46 -4.50 -31.13
C THR A 28 2.70 -3.84 -32.29
N GLY A 29 2.16 -2.63 -32.09
CA GLY A 29 1.48 -1.86 -33.13
C GLY A 29 0.01 -2.24 -33.37
N LYS A 30 -0.59 -3.07 -32.51
CA LYS A 30 -2.04 -3.33 -32.55
C LYS A 30 -2.82 -2.12 -32.02
N LYS A 31 -4.00 -1.85 -32.60
CA LYS A 31 -4.90 -0.74 -32.18
C LYS A 31 -5.52 -1.03 -30.81
N VAL A 32 -4.78 -0.79 -29.74
CA VAL A 32 -5.31 -0.78 -28.38
C VAL A 32 -5.93 0.59 -28.11
N ALA A 33 -7.21 0.62 -27.72
CA ALA A 33 -7.89 1.86 -27.40
C ALA A 33 -7.15 2.61 -26.26
N PRO A 34 -6.94 3.93 -26.36
CA PRO A 34 -6.25 4.71 -25.33
C PRO A 34 -6.96 4.61 -23.97
N GLU A 35 -8.30 4.47 -23.98
CA GLU A 35 -9.13 4.27 -22.79
C GLU A 35 -8.74 3.02 -21.98
N LEU A 36 -8.35 1.92 -22.64
CA LEU A 36 -7.91 0.70 -21.95
C LEU A 36 -6.59 0.89 -21.22
N LEU A 37 -5.70 1.74 -21.75
CA LEU A 37 -4.40 2.03 -21.17
C LEU A 37 -4.49 3.04 -20.02
N GLU A 38 -5.39 4.01 -20.13
CA GLU A 38 -5.71 4.92 -19.02
C GLU A 38 -6.35 4.16 -17.87
N LEU A 39 -7.37 3.34 -18.18
CA LEU A 39 -8.06 2.54 -17.18
C LEU A 39 -7.13 1.51 -16.54
N ALA A 40 -6.21 0.90 -17.30
CA ALA A 40 -5.12 0.06 -16.78
C ALA A 40 -4.14 0.83 -15.87
N GLY A 41 -3.91 2.11 -16.14
CA GLY A 41 -3.08 2.98 -15.32
C GLY A 41 -3.76 3.43 -14.02
N GLU A 42 -5.08 3.31 -13.91
CA GLU A 42 -5.87 3.69 -12.74
C GLU A 42 -6.31 2.50 -11.89
N ILE A 43 -5.92 1.28 -12.27
CA ILE A 43 -6.31 0.06 -11.56
C ILE A 43 -5.76 0.10 -10.15
N THR A 44 -6.70 0.23 -9.22
CA THR A 44 -6.46 0.06 -7.79
C THR A 44 -7.49 -0.94 -7.27
N GLY A 45 -7.00 -2.08 -6.79
CA GLY A 45 -7.82 -3.15 -6.23
C GLY A 45 -8.70 -3.92 -7.23
N VAL A 46 -9.47 -4.86 -6.67
CA VAL A 46 -10.27 -5.85 -7.43
C VAL A 46 -11.37 -5.20 -8.27
N GLN A 47 -11.97 -4.10 -7.80
CA GLN A 47 -13.01 -3.38 -8.54
C GLN A 47 -12.46 -2.69 -9.80
N GLY A 48 -11.20 -2.21 -9.75
CA GLY A 48 -10.51 -1.64 -10.90
C GLY A 48 -10.26 -2.68 -11.99
N LEU A 49 -9.82 -3.89 -11.59
CA LEU A 49 -9.65 -5.01 -12.53
C LEU A 49 -10.98 -5.42 -13.17
N ALA A 50 -12.07 -5.52 -12.41
CA ALA A 50 -13.37 -5.88 -12.95
C ALA A 50 -13.86 -4.89 -14.03
N LYS A 51 -13.63 -3.59 -13.82
CA LYS A 51 -13.92 -2.55 -14.83
C LYS A 51 -13.05 -2.72 -16.07
N LEU A 52 -11.77 -3.03 -15.91
CA LEU A 52 -10.88 -3.31 -17.03
C LEU A 52 -11.33 -4.53 -17.83
N GLY A 53 -11.73 -5.61 -17.17
CA GLY A 53 -12.24 -6.81 -17.82
C GLY A 53 -13.49 -6.53 -18.66
N ASN A 54 -14.41 -5.71 -18.16
CA ASN A 54 -15.61 -5.31 -18.91
C ASN A 54 -15.27 -4.44 -20.13
N ALA A 55 -14.27 -3.55 -20.00
CA ALA A 55 -13.80 -2.73 -21.11
C ALA A 55 -13.10 -3.58 -22.20
N ILE A 56 -12.25 -4.54 -21.80
CA ILE A 56 -11.58 -5.48 -22.72
C ILE A 56 -12.60 -6.34 -23.47
N ARG A 57 -13.65 -6.83 -22.78
CA ARG A 57 -14.73 -7.60 -23.40
C ARG A 57 -15.53 -6.79 -24.42
N SER A 58 -15.74 -5.51 -24.15
CA SER A 58 -16.56 -4.61 -24.99
C SER A 58 -15.80 -4.05 -26.19
N ASP A 59 -14.47 -4.05 -26.16
CA ASP A 59 -13.63 -3.52 -27.24
C ASP A 59 -13.75 -4.39 -28.51
N LYS A 60 -14.03 -3.78 -29.67
CA LYS A 60 -14.20 -4.50 -30.95
C LYS A 60 -12.91 -4.56 -31.79
N ASN A 61 -11.86 -3.84 -31.38
CA ASN A 61 -10.62 -3.69 -32.14
C ASN A 61 -9.55 -4.73 -31.74
N LEU A 62 -9.70 -5.34 -30.56
CA LEU A 62 -8.84 -6.44 -30.10
C LEU A 62 -9.21 -7.78 -30.77
N GLN A 63 -8.19 -8.50 -31.21
CA GLN A 63 -8.32 -9.88 -31.71
C GLN A 63 -8.77 -10.80 -30.58
N ASN A 64 -9.62 -11.78 -30.88
CA ASN A 64 -10.17 -12.69 -29.85
C ASN A 64 -9.09 -13.37 -29.01
N THR A 65 -7.97 -13.77 -29.63
CA THR A 65 -6.83 -14.38 -28.93
C THR A 65 -6.15 -13.42 -27.95
N ASP A 66 -6.01 -12.13 -28.29
CA ASP A 66 -5.42 -11.14 -27.39
C ASP A 66 -6.36 -10.84 -26.21
N LYS A 67 -7.69 -10.84 -26.45
CA LYS A 67 -8.67 -10.66 -25.38
C LYS A 67 -8.62 -11.79 -24.37
N GLU A 68 -8.55 -13.02 -24.84
CA GLU A 68 -8.47 -14.20 -23.97
C GLU A 68 -7.20 -14.16 -23.12
N LEU A 69 -6.06 -13.84 -23.73
CA LEU A 69 -4.80 -13.66 -23.01
C LEU A 69 -4.90 -12.58 -21.92
N LEU A 70 -5.47 -11.42 -22.25
CA LEU A 70 -5.63 -10.31 -21.30
C LEU A 70 -6.60 -10.64 -20.16
N LEU A 71 -7.68 -11.38 -20.43
CA LEU A 71 -8.63 -11.81 -19.42
C LEU A 71 -8.02 -12.86 -18.48
N LEU A 72 -7.21 -13.79 -19.02
CA LEU A 72 -6.51 -14.79 -18.22
C LEU A 72 -5.48 -14.15 -17.29
N GLU A 73 -4.70 -13.19 -17.80
CA GLU A 73 -3.74 -12.46 -16.98
C GLU A 73 -4.44 -11.64 -15.87
N MET A 74 -5.65 -11.15 -16.15
CA MET A 74 -6.45 -10.40 -15.18
C MET A 74 -6.99 -11.28 -14.08
N GLU A 75 -7.36 -12.51 -14.40
CA GLU A 75 -7.76 -13.51 -13.43
C GLU A 75 -6.59 -13.87 -12.51
N ASN A 76 -5.38 -14.05 -13.08
CA ASN A 76 -4.16 -14.27 -12.30
C ASN A 76 -3.88 -13.10 -11.32
N ASP A 77 -3.90 -11.85 -11.81
CA ASP A 77 -3.73 -10.65 -10.98
C ASP A 77 -4.81 -10.56 -9.88
N MET A 78 -6.05 -10.99 -10.18
CA MET A 78 -7.15 -11.01 -9.22
C MET A 78 -6.94 -12.06 -8.12
N ILE A 79 -6.53 -13.28 -8.50
CA ILE A 79 -6.25 -14.37 -7.56
C ILE A 79 -5.12 -13.96 -6.62
N GLU A 80 -4.02 -13.41 -7.14
CA GLU A 80 -2.88 -12.96 -6.34
C GLU A 80 -3.32 -11.92 -5.29
N MET A 81 -4.12 -10.92 -5.70
CA MET A 81 -4.62 -9.90 -4.78
C MET A 81 -5.57 -10.48 -3.72
N VAL A 82 -6.41 -11.45 -4.09
CA VAL A 82 -7.32 -12.11 -3.15
C VAL A 82 -6.55 -12.96 -2.15
N GLU A 83 -5.54 -13.71 -2.59
CA GLU A 83 -4.68 -14.51 -1.71
C GLU A 83 -3.86 -13.64 -0.76
N MET A 84 -3.28 -12.55 -1.25
CA MET A 84 -2.61 -11.56 -0.42
C MET A 84 -3.56 -10.99 0.64
N THR A 85 -4.79 -10.65 0.25
CA THR A 85 -5.82 -10.15 1.18
C THR A 85 -6.21 -11.22 2.21
N LYS A 86 -6.34 -12.49 1.80
CA LYS A 86 -6.62 -13.61 2.72
C LYS A 86 -5.48 -13.78 3.73
N ARG A 87 -4.22 -13.75 3.29
CA ARG A 87 -3.04 -13.80 4.19
C ARG A 87 -3.08 -12.67 5.22
N LEU A 88 -3.30 -11.43 4.77
CA LEU A 88 -3.41 -10.28 5.66
C LEU A 88 -4.59 -10.37 6.63
N LYS A 89 -5.70 -10.99 6.20
CA LYS A 89 -6.88 -11.20 7.05
C LYS A 89 -6.60 -12.25 8.13
N ILE A 90 -5.98 -13.37 7.77
CA ILE A 90 -5.53 -14.41 8.70
C ILE A 90 -4.58 -13.80 9.74
N ASP A 91 -3.63 -12.97 9.31
CA ASP A 91 -2.72 -12.25 10.22
C ASP A 91 -3.46 -11.29 11.18
N ASN A 92 -4.67 -10.83 10.85
CA ASN A 92 -5.50 -9.96 11.69
C ASN A 92 -6.45 -10.70 12.62
N GLU A 93 -6.71 -11.99 12.42
CA GLU A 93 -7.72 -12.75 13.20
C GLU A 93 -7.26 -13.02 14.63
N HIS A 94 -5.95 -13.05 14.88
CA HIS A 94 -5.43 -13.26 16.22
C HIS A 94 -5.46 -11.98 17.07
N THR A 95 -6.07 -12.07 18.26
CA THR A 95 -6.15 -10.96 19.21
C THR A 95 -4.77 -10.41 19.59
N ILE A 96 -3.75 -11.27 19.65
CA ILE A 96 -2.36 -10.90 19.99
C ILE A 96 -1.76 -9.98 18.91
N THR A 97 -1.96 -10.28 17.62
CA THR A 97 -1.43 -9.47 16.52
C THR A 97 -2.14 -8.12 16.42
N ARG A 98 -3.40 -8.02 16.85
CA ARG A 98 -4.12 -6.75 16.97
C ARG A 98 -3.63 -5.90 18.15
N LEU A 99 -3.22 -6.53 19.25
CA LEU A 99 -2.78 -5.84 20.47
C LEU A 99 -1.29 -5.49 20.48
N ILE A 100 -0.48 -6.02 19.56
CA ILE A 100 0.96 -5.74 19.55
C ILE A 100 1.26 -4.24 19.55
N ARG A 101 0.48 -3.44 18.81
CA ARG A 101 0.70 -1.99 18.68
C ARG A 101 0.43 -1.21 19.98
N PRO A 102 -0.74 -1.35 20.66
CA PRO A 102 -0.94 -0.72 21.96
C PRO A 102 -0.05 -1.31 23.06
N VAL A 103 0.27 -2.62 23.00
CA VAL A 103 1.12 -3.27 24.00
C VAL A 103 2.56 -2.77 23.91
N THR A 104 3.16 -2.68 22.73
CA THR A 104 4.52 -2.15 22.57
C THR A 104 4.62 -0.69 23.00
N PHE A 105 3.62 0.12 22.64
CA PHE A 105 3.54 1.51 23.09
C PHE A 105 3.41 1.61 24.62
N GLY A 106 2.55 0.78 25.23
CA GLY A 106 2.38 0.70 26.69
C GLY A 106 3.66 0.28 27.41
N CYS A 107 4.36 -0.76 26.93
CA CYS A 107 5.65 -1.18 27.47
C CYS A 107 6.70 -0.07 27.41
N MET A 108 6.76 0.67 26.30
CA MET A 108 7.66 1.82 26.16
C MET A 108 7.32 2.95 27.15
N PHE A 109 6.03 3.19 27.39
CA PHE A 109 5.56 4.16 28.37
C PHE A 109 5.91 3.74 29.81
N ILE A 110 5.81 2.45 30.13
CA ILE A 110 6.20 1.90 31.43
C ILE A 110 7.72 2.03 31.64
N LEU A 111 8.53 1.75 30.62
CA LEU A 111 9.98 1.95 30.67
C LEU A 111 10.34 3.43 30.87
N PHE A 112 9.70 4.33 30.14
CA PHE A 112 9.88 5.77 30.29
C PHE A 112 9.48 6.25 31.69
N LEU A 113 8.31 5.83 32.19
CA LEU A 113 7.82 6.18 33.51
C LEU A 113 8.76 5.64 34.61
N SER A 114 9.28 4.42 34.43
CA SER A 114 10.29 3.84 35.33
C SER A 114 11.55 4.71 35.35
N MET A 115 12.05 5.14 34.20
CA MET A 115 13.21 6.03 34.13
C MET A 115 12.95 7.35 34.86
N VAL A 116 11.78 7.98 34.69
CA VAL A 116 11.41 9.22 35.40
C VAL A 116 11.33 9.01 36.91
N PHE A 117 10.82 7.87 37.38
CA PHE A 117 10.75 7.57 38.81
C PHE A 117 12.12 7.29 39.44
N PHE A 118 13.04 6.66 38.70
CA PHE A 118 14.39 6.36 39.18
C PHE A 118 15.38 7.53 38.96
N ASP A 119 15.08 8.47 38.06
CA ASP A 119 15.89 9.66 37.81
C ASP A 119 15.81 10.63 39.02
N GLY A 120 16.80 10.52 39.91
CA GLY A 120 17.00 11.43 41.03
C GLY A 120 16.27 11.10 42.34
N ASN A 121 15.32 10.16 42.35
CA ASN A 121 14.53 9.85 43.57
C ASN A 121 15.01 8.60 44.35
N ILE A 122 15.74 7.68 43.72
CA ILE A 122 16.33 6.50 44.37
C ILE A 122 17.82 6.43 44.06
N GLY A 123 18.64 6.57 45.11
CA GLY A 123 20.07 6.24 45.19
C GLY A 123 20.89 6.29 43.90
N SER A 124 21.53 7.43 43.60
CA SER A 124 22.59 7.57 42.59
C SER A 124 22.37 6.90 41.23
N PHE A 125 21.11 6.70 40.81
CA PHE A 125 20.81 6.13 39.50
C PHE A 125 21.17 7.16 38.43
N LYS A 126 22.30 6.93 37.74
CA LYS A 126 22.73 7.73 36.60
C LYS A 126 22.54 6.92 35.33
N ILE A 127 21.60 7.35 34.49
CA ILE A 127 21.45 6.81 33.14
C ILE A 127 22.65 7.28 32.30
N ASN A 128 23.25 6.35 31.55
CA ASN A 128 24.31 6.72 30.60
C ASN A 128 23.72 7.68 29.53
N PRO A 129 24.29 8.88 29.34
CA PRO A 129 23.75 9.90 28.45
C PRO A 129 23.60 9.44 27.00
N LEU A 130 24.29 8.37 26.59
CA LEU A 130 24.15 7.76 25.26
C LEU A 130 22.77 7.15 25.00
N TYR A 131 22.04 6.73 26.05
CA TYR A 131 20.72 6.11 25.87
C TYR A 131 19.59 7.13 25.70
N ILE A 132 19.77 8.36 26.20
CA ILE A 132 18.77 9.43 26.13
C ILE A 132 18.29 9.69 24.69
N PRO A 133 19.18 9.95 23.70
CA PRO A 133 18.74 10.20 22.32
C PRO A 133 18.10 8.98 21.67
N VAL A 134 18.55 7.77 22.02
CA VAL A 134 17.99 6.51 21.50
C VAL A 134 16.54 6.34 21.97
N ILE A 135 16.30 6.56 23.26
CA ILE A 135 14.95 6.46 23.86
C ILE A 135 14.04 7.55 23.29
N GLN A 136 14.51 8.80 23.18
CA GLN A 136 13.73 9.90 22.60
C GLN A 136 13.34 9.62 21.15
N SER A 137 14.29 9.18 20.33
CA SER A 137 14.03 8.81 18.93
C SER A 137 13.04 7.66 18.84
N LEU A 138 13.27 6.57 19.57
CA LEU A 138 12.40 5.39 19.55
C LEU A 138 10.97 5.70 20.04
N PHE A 139 10.83 6.48 21.12
CA PHE A 139 9.54 6.89 21.66
C PHE A 139 8.79 7.82 20.69
N GLY A 140 9.49 8.78 20.07
CA GLY A 140 8.94 9.66 19.06
C GLY A 140 8.43 8.90 17.84
N THR A 141 9.25 7.98 17.29
CA THR A 141 8.86 7.13 16.16
C THR A 141 7.65 6.25 16.51
N MET A 142 7.61 5.63 17.69
CA MET A 142 6.47 4.81 18.11
C MET A 142 5.19 5.65 18.29
N THR A 143 5.30 6.86 18.81
CA THR A 143 4.17 7.80 18.94
C THR A 143 3.62 8.19 17.57
N ILE A 144 4.50 8.54 16.63
CA ILE A 144 4.12 8.86 15.24
C ILE A 144 3.52 7.62 14.55
N PHE A 145 4.05 6.42 14.79
CA PHE A 145 3.51 5.20 14.19
C PHE A 145 2.09 4.87 14.73
N TYR A 146 1.90 5.00 16.05
CA TYR A 146 0.63 4.74 16.71
C TYR A 146 -0.45 5.76 16.30
N PHE A 147 -0.14 7.05 16.38
CA PHE A 147 -1.10 8.14 16.13
C PHE A 147 -1.10 8.65 14.69
N GLY A 148 0.03 8.65 14.00
CA GLY A 148 0.16 9.21 12.65
C GLY A 148 -0.65 8.46 11.60
N SER A 149 -0.70 7.13 11.67
CA SER A 149 -1.54 6.34 10.74
C SER A 149 -3.03 6.66 10.89
N ARG A 150 -3.53 6.80 12.13
CA ARG A 150 -4.94 7.13 12.40
C ARG A 150 -5.26 8.61 12.23
N GLY A 151 -4.29 9.49 12.50
CA GLY A 151 -4.41 10.93 12.36
C GLY A 151 -4.50 11.36 10.90
N ILE A 152 -3.61 10.85 10.04
CA ILE A 152 -3.61 11.14 8.61
C ILE A 152 -4.90 10.65 7.95
N GLU A 153 -5.35 9.42 8.28
CA GLU A 153 -6.60 8.88 7.73
C GLU A 153 -7.81 9.76 8.09
N LYS A 154 -7.85 10.29 9.32
CA LYS A 154 -8.93 11.16 9.78
C LYS A 154 -8.88 12.53 9.09
N VAL A 155 -7.70 13.12 8.98
CA VAL A 155 -7.49 14.41 8.30
C VAL A 155 -7.88 14.31 6.82
N MET A 156 -7.45 13.25 6.13
CA MET A 156 -7.76 13.04 4.72
C MET A 156 -9.26 12.83 4.49
N LYS A 157 -9.96 12.10 5.37
CA LYS A 157 -11.43 11.96 5.34
C LYS A 157 -12.15 13.28 5.57
N THR A 158 -11.67 14.14 6.47
CA THR A 158 -12.26 15.46 6.71
C THR A 158 -12.06 16.37 5.51
N ILE A 159 -10.87 16.40 4.90
CA ILE A 159 -10.59 17.19 3.70
C ILE A 159 -11.52 16.77 2.55
N LYS A 160 -11.64 15.46 2.29
CA LYS A 160 -12.52 14.93 1.22
C LYS A 160 -14.02 15.16 1.46
N LYS A 161 -14.44 15.51 2.68
CA LYS A 161 -15.84 15.84 3.01
C LYS A 161 -16.12 17.35 2.89
N SER A 162 -15.07 18.17 2.88
CA SER A 162 -15.14 19.61 2.75
C SER A 162 -15.02 20.10 1.30
N ASP A 163 -14.58 19.23 0.38
CA ASP A 163 -14.77 19.33 -1.07
C ASP A 163 -16.05 18.60 -1.51
#